data_AF-M4D095-F1
#
_entry.id   AF-M4D095-F1
#
_cell.length_a   1.000
_cell.length_b   1.000
_cell.length_c   1.000
_cell.angle_alpha   90.00
_cell.angle_beta   90.00
_cell.angle_gamma   90.00
#
_symmetry.space_group_name_H-M   'P 1'
#
loop_
_entity.id
_entity.type
_entity.pdbx_description
1 polymer ?
#
loop_
_entity_poly.entity_id
_entity_poly.type
_entity_poly.pdbx_seq_one_letter_code
_entity_poly.pdbx_strand_id
1 'polypeptide(L)' 'MFFTFVIAQAFLSMLCVMKSGIFFFFSAWIVVMGLFALFFVPETKGVSIDDIKDSVWKRHWYWKRFMHQNDEHDR' A
#
# COMPACT_ATOMS: atom_id res chain seq x y z
N MET A 1 -17.38 -0.84 -10.51
CA MET A 1 -18.19 -2.08 -10.49
C MET A 1 -17.62 -3.20 -11.37
N PHE A 2 -16.93 -2.90 -12.48
CA PHE A 2 -16.27 -3.95 -13.28
C PHE A 2 -15.10 -4.63 -12.55
N PHE A 3 -14.20 -3.86 -11.95
CA PHE A 3 -13.08 -4.42 -11.16
C PHE A 3 -13.54 -5.31 -10.01
N THR A 4 -14.59 -4.91 -9.29
CA THR A 4 -15.17 -5.70 -8.20
C THR A 4 -15.77 -7.02 -8.72
N PHE A 5 -16.39 -7.01 -9.90
CA PHE A 5 -16.90 -8.23 -10.56
C PHE A 5 -15.78 -9.19 -10.96
N VAL A 6 -14.69 -8.67 -11.55
CA VAL A 6 -13.52 -9.47 -11.92
C VAL A 6 -12.89 -10.13 -10.70
N ILE A 7 -12.70 -9.38 -9.61
CA ILE A 7 -12.15 -9.91 -8.37
C ILE A 7 -13.06 -10.99 -7.79
N ALA A 8 -14.38 -10.77 -7.77
CA ALA A 8 -15.33 -11.75 -7.26
C ALA A 8 -15.32 -13.07 -8.05
N GLN A 9 -15.29 -13.01 -9.39
CA GLN A 9 -15.18 -14.19 -10.24
C GLN A 9 -13.85 -14.92 -10.04
N ALA A 10 -12.73 -14.18 -10.02
CA ALA A 10 -11.41 -14.76 -9.82
C ALA A 10 -11.30 -15.46 -8.47
N PHE A 11 -11.76 -14.84 -7.37
CA PHE A 11 -11.76 -15.44 -6.03
C PHE A 11 -12.61 -16.73 -5.98
N LEU A 12 -13.80 -16.74 -6.60
CA LEU A 12 -14.68 -17.90 -6.61
C LEU A 12 -14.02 -19.08 -7.35
N SER A 13 -13.42 -18.81 -8.52
CA SER A 13 -12.67 -19.82 -9.28
C SER A 13 -11.46 -20.33 -8.52
N MET A 14 -10.75 -19.46 -7.80
CA MET A 14 -9.59 -19.83 -6.98
C MET A 14 -9.97 -20.74 -5.82
N LEU A 15 -11.11 -20.49 -5.15
CA LEU A 15 -11.64 -21.35 -4.09
C LEU A 15 -12.07 -22.73 -4.60
N CYS A 16 -12.57 -22.81 -5.84
CA CYS A 16 -13.08 -24.06 -6.42
C CYS A 16 -11.95 -24.98 -6.93
N VAL A 17 -10.91 -24.39 -7.53
CA VAL A 17 -9.80 -25.16 -8.15
C VAL A 17 -8.63 -25.35 -7.18
N MET A 18 -8.31 -24.35 -6.38
CA MET A 18 -7.04 -24.25 -5.66
C MET A 18 -7.22 -24.53 -4.16
N LYS A 19 -7.71 -25.73 -3.81
CA LYS A 19 -8.06 -26.18 -2.45
C LYS A 19 -7.07 -25.73 -1.36
N SER A 20 -5.97 -26.47 -1.14
CA SER A 20 -4.95 -26.10 -0.14
C SER A 20 -3.97 -25.04 -0.67
N GLY A 21 -3.89 -24.87 -1.99
CA GLY A 21 -3.02 -23.87 -2.62
C GLY A 21 -3.41 -22.43 -2.29
N ILE A 22 -4.68 -22.17 -1.95
CA ILE A 22 -5.17 -20.85 -1.55
C ILE A 22 -4.38 -20.26 -0.37
N PHE A 23 -3.94 -21.10 0.58
CA PHE A 23 -3.17 -20.65 1.74
C PHE A 23 -1.81 -20.08 1.34
N PHE A 24 -1.12 -20.73 0.39
CA PHE A 24 0.16 -20.26 -0.12
C PHE A 24 -0.01 -18.97 -0.93
N PHE A 25 -1.10 -18.85 -1.70
CA PHE A 25 -1.39 -17.63 -2.44
C PHE A 25 -1.64 -16.43 -1.52
N PHE A 26 -2.50 -16.58 -0.50
CA PHE A 26 -2.72 -15.51 0.47
C PHE A 26 -1.47 -15.21 1.30
N SER A 27 -0.70 -16.22 1.69
CA SER A 27 0.56 -16.02 2.41
C SER A 27 1.56 -15.21 1.57
N ALA A 28 1.76 -15.57 0.30
CA ALA A 28 2.61 -14.81 -0.61
C ALA A 28 2.09 -13.38 -0.81
N TRP A 29 0.77 -13.21 -0.97
CA TRP A 29 0.13 -11.90 -1.10
C TRP A 29 0.32 -11.03 0.15
N ILE A 30 0.19 -11.61 1.35
CA ILE A 30 0.44 -10.92 2.61
C ILE A 30 1.91 -10.48 2.71
N VAL A 31 2.86 -11.33 2.31
CA VAL A 31 4.28 -10.95 2.28
C VAL A 31 4.52 -9.79 1.31
N VAL A 32 3.92 -9.81 0.12
CA VAL A 32 4.01 -8.70 -0.85
C VAL A 32 3.42 -7.41 -0.26
N MET A 33 2.23 -7.46 0.34
CA MET A 33 1.60 -6.31 0.99
C MET A 33 2.43 -5.81 2.17
N GLY A 34 3.02 -6.71 2.96
CA GLY A 34 3.88 -6.39 4.09
C GLY A 34 5.18 -5.73 3.67
N LEU A 35 5.85 -6.26 2.64
CA LEU A 35 7.03 -5.63 2.03
C LEU A 35 6.68 -4.25 1.49
N PHE A 36 5.56 -4.12 0.78
CA PHE A 36 5.10 -2.82 0.30
C PHE A 36 4.88 -1.85 1.47
N ALA A 37 4.22 -2.27 2.54
CA ALA A 37 4.04 -1.44 3.71
C ALA A 37 5.39 -1.02 4.34
N LEU A 38 6.35 -1.94 4.49
CA LEU A 38 7.66 -1.63 5.06
C LEU A 38 8.49 -0.66 4.21
N PHE A 39 8.40 -0.76 2.88
CA PHE A 39 9.20 0.07 1.97
C PHE A 39 8.54 1.39 1.59
N PHE A 40 7.21 1.45 1.55
CA PHE A 40 6.49 2.61 1.04
C PHE A 40 5.67 3.34 2.12
N VAL A 41 5.32 2.71 3.24
CA VAL A 41 4.54 3.37 4.29
C VAL A 41 5.50 3.78 5.42
N PRO A 42 5.79 5.08 5.57
CA PRO A 42 6.66 5.53 6.65
C PRO A 42 5.91 5.49 7.99
N GLU A 43 6.65 5.35 9.09
CA GLU A 43 6.08 5.27 10.44
C GLU A 43 5.40 6.61 10.83
N THR A 44 4.10 6.56 11.12
CA THR A 44 3.28 7.74 11.48
C THR A 44 3.05 7.89 12.98
N LYS A 45 3.68 7.04 13.80
CA LYS A 45 3.40 6.98 15.24
C LYS A 45 4.05 8.17 15.97
N GLY A 46 3.24 8.91 16.73
CA GLY A 46 3.73 10.01 17.57
C GLY A 46 3.95 11.34 16.85
N VAL A 47 3.52 11.47 15.59
CA VAL A 47 3.61 12.72 14.81
C VAL A 47 2.23 13.37 14.73
N SER A 48 2.15 14.65 15.09
CA SER A 48 0.94 15.47 14.94
C SER A 48 0.53 15.52 13.46
N ILE A 49 -0.78 15.44 13.17
CA ILE A 49 -1.28 15.34 11.78
C ILE A 49 -0.79 16.49 10.88
N ASP A 50 -0.60 17.68 11.44
CA ASP A 50 -0.10 18.85 10.72
C ASP A 50 1.36 18.72 10.25
N ASP A 51 2.17 17.92 10.94
CA ASP A 51 3.61 17.78 10.68
C ASP A 51 3.96 16.51 9.88
N ILE A 52 2.98 15.63 9.62
CA ILE A 52 3.20 14.34 8.93
C ILE A 52 3.84 14.55 7.55
N LYS A 53 3.36 15.54 6.78
CA LYS A 53 3.90 15.79 5.43
C LYS A 53 5.37 16.18 5.47
N ASP A 54 5.76 17.02 6.41
CA ASP A 54 7.11 17.61 6.45
C ASP A 54 8.12 16.68 7.14
N SER A 55 7.76 16.10 8.29
CA SER A 55 8.69 15.28 9.08
C SER A 55 8.87 13.87 8.54
N VAL A 56 7.79 13.24 8.08
CA VAL A 56 7.77 11.80 7.76
C VAL A 56 7.92 11.56 6.25
N TRP A 57 7.18 12.29 5.42
CA TRP A 57 7.14 12.04 3.97
C TRP A 57 8.28 12.71 3.19
N LYS A 58 8.71 13.93 3.54
CA LYS A 58 9.90 14.57 2.91
C LYS A 58 11.21 13.86 3.25
N ARG A 59 11.28 13.13 4.38
CA ARG A 59 12.45 12.34 4.78
C ARG A 59 12.51 10.96 4.13
N HIS A 60 11.36 10.43 3.69
CA HIS A 60 11.30 9.12 3.07
C HIS A 60 11.94 9.11 1.67
N TRP A 61 12.91 8.22 1.43
CA TRP A 61 13.73 8.18 0.21
C TRP A 61 12.91 8.12 -1.09
N TYR A 62 11.81 7.35 -1.10
CA TYR A 62 10.93 7.21 -2.25
C TYR A 62 9.98 8.40 -2.45
N TRP A 63 9.42 8.94 -1.35
CA TRP A 63 8.33 9.93 -1.42
C TRP A 63 8.81 11.37 -1.42
N LYS A 64 10.05 11.63 -0.97
CA LYS A 64 10.68 12.95 -1.00
C LYS A 64 10.58 13.64 -2.36
N ARG A 65 10.67 12.88 -3.45
CA ARG A 65 10.63 13.42 -4.81
C ARG A 65 9.25 13.93 -5.23
N PHE A 66 8.17 13.40 -4.65
CA PHE A 66 6.80 13.81 -4.95
C PHE A 66 6.31 14.95 -4.05
N MET A 67 6.94 15.15 -2.88
CA MET A 67 6.54 16.22 -1.96
C MET A 67 7.06 17.61 -2.35
N HIS A 68 8.19 17.72 -3.05
CA HIS A 68 8.81 19.01 -3.40
C HIS A 68 7.97 19.87 -4.37
N GLN A 69 7.02 19.28 -5.10
CA GLN A 69 6.16 20.03 -6.04
C GLN A 69 4.99 20.76 -5.35
N ASN A 70 4.64 20.41 -4.11
CA ASN A 70 3.50 21.03 -3.41
C ASN A 70 3.87 22.32 -2.68
N ASP A 71 5.15 22.56 -2.40
CA ASP A 71 5.59 23.76 -1.68
C ASP A 71 5.59 25.04 -2.56
N GLU A 72 5.46 24.91 -3.90
CA GLU A 72 5.41 26.05 -4.83
C GLU A 72 3.99 26.61 -5.07
N HIS A 73 2.92 25.88 -4.70
CA HIS A 73 1.53 26.32 -4.91
C HIS A 73 0.89 27.00 -3.68
N ASP A 74 1.56 26.96 -2.53
CA ASP A 74 1.07 27.51 -1.25
C ASP A 74 1.87 28.78 -0.82
N ARG A 75 2.45 29.51 -1.78
CA ARG A 75 3.12 30.80 -1.57
C ARG A 75 2.46 31.89 -2.41
#